data_AF-A0A917Q913-F1
#
_entry.id   AF-A0A917Q913-F1
#
_cell.length_a   1.000
_cell.length_b   1.000
_cell.length_c   1.000
_cell.angle_alpha   90.00
_cell.angle_beta   90.00
_cell.angle_gamma   90.00
#
_symmetry.space_group_name_H-M   'P 1'
#
loop_
_entity.id
_entity.type
_entity.pdbx_description
1 polymer ?
#
loop_
_entity_poly.entity_id
_entity_poly.type
_entity_poly.pdbx_seq_one_letter_code
_entity_poly.pdbx_strand_id
1 'polypeptide(L)'
;MFTQFRAVIVRGAAVVGVVGAAVFLGGVGQAAADVEPGNYTSTTLSAGVVLLQRDARVEGGELVLIGRYPIHPTPTGGYIDLFPGHRVVLNSDGNGGYSGPAYFGDVEIGGITLTPR
;
A
#
# COMPACT_ATOMS: atom_id res chain seq x y z
N MET A 1 -22.36 -11.90 -56.45
CA MET A 1 -22.22 -10.66 -55.68
C MET A 1 -22.29 -11.03 -54.20
N PHE A 2 -21.14 -11.23 -53.57
CA PHE A 2 -21.00 -11.50 -52.13
C PHE A 2 -19.81 -10.67 -51.65
N THR A 3 -20.10 -9.61 -50.91
CA THR A 3 -19.10 -8.70 -50.35
C THR A 3 -18.64 -9.27 -49.02
N GLN A 4 -17.44 -9.84 -48.99
CA GLN A 4 -16.79 -10.23 -47.73
C GLN A 4 -16.21 -8.98 -47.05
N PHE A 5 -16.78 -8.64 -45.88
CA PHE A 5 -16.22 -7.62 -44.99
C PHE A 5 -14.98 -8.19 -44.29
N ARG A 6 -13.83 -7.57 -44.56
CA ARG A 6 -12.53 -7.93 -43.97
C ARG A 6 -12.52 -7.51 -42.49
N ALA A 7 -12.22 -8.47 -41.62
CA ALA A 7 -12.02 -8.24 -40.19
C ALA A 7 -10.89 -7.22 -39.95
N VAL A 8 -11.17 -6.27 -39.06
CA VAL A 8 -10.27 -5.17 -38.67
C VAL A 8 -9.08 -5.75 -37.88
N ILE A 9 -7.88 -5.58 -38.45
CA ILE A 9 -6.60 -5.83 -37.78
C ILE A 9 -6.41 -4.71 -36.74
N VAL A 10 -6.56 -5.02 -35.45
CA VAL A 10 -6.19 -4.10 -34.38
C VAL A 10 -4.66 -4.12 -34.26
N ARG A 11 -4.03 -3.04 -34.73
CA ARG A 11 -2.59 -2.79 -34.55
C ARG A 11 -2.30 -2.59 -33.06
N GLY A 12 -1.72 -3.59 -32.41
CA GLY A 12 -1.09 -3.42 -31.10
C GLY A 12 0.18 -2.58 -31.25
N ALA A 13 0.19 -1.37 -30.70
CA ALA A 13 1.39 -0.56 -30.60
C ALA A 13 2.30 -1.16 -29.51
N ALA A 14 3.42 -1.73 -29.92
CA ALA A 14 4.47 -2.17 -29.01
C ALA A 14 5.17 -0.94 -28.41
N VAL A 15 5.01 -0.70 -27.11
CA VAL A 15 5.81 0.30 -26.39
C VAL A 15 7.11 -0.38 -25.95
N VAL A 16 8.16 -0.18 -26.74
CA VAL A 16 9.54 -0.50 -26.34
C VAL A 16 10.03 0.64 -25.45
N GLY A 17 9.90 0.47 -24.13
CA GLY A 17 10.52 1.36 -23.16
C GLY A 17 11.93 0.89 -22.86
N VAL A 18 12.93 1.45 -23.57
CA VAL A 18 14.32 1.43 -23.11
C VAL A 18 14.54 2.73 -22.34
N VAL A 19 14.78 2.63 -21.04
CA VAL A 19 15.30 3.76 -20.24
C VAL A 19 16.46 3.26 -19.42
N GLY A 20 17.56 4.00 -19.54
CA GLY A 20 18.92 3.58 -19.25
C GLY A 20 19.26 3.47 -17.78
N ALA A 21 20.35 2.75 -17.54
CA ALA A 21 21.01 2.63 -16.26
C ALA A 21 21.49 4.01 -15.76
N ALA A 22 20.86 4.50 -14.70
CA ALA A 22 21.41 5.59 -13.90
C ALA A 22 22.06 4.99 -12.65
N VAL A 23 23.40 4.97 -12.64
CA VAL A 23 24.18 4.71 -11.43
C VAL A 23 24.11 5.97 -10.57
N PHE A 24 23.26 5.97 -9.54
CA PHE A 24 23.29 6.98 -8.49
C PHE A 24 24.12 6.46 -7.31
N LEU A 25 25.41 6.83 -7.32
CA LEU A 25 26.25 6.86 -6.12
C LEU A 25 25.85 8.08 -5.30
N GLY A 26 25.11 7.85 -4.22
CA GLY A 26 24.73 8.90 -3.28
C GLY A 26 23.92 8.31 -2.14
N GLY A 27 24.60 7.86 -1.08
CA GLY A 27 23.96 7.47 0.17
C GLY A 27 23.34 8.70 0.85
N VAL A 28 22.16 9.11 0.40
CA VAL A 28 21.20 9.83 1.24
C VAL A 28 20.53 8.77 2.09
N GLY A 29 20.72 8.82 3.41
CA GLY A 29 20.03 7.91 4.33
C GLY A 29 18.55 7.91 3.96
N GLN A 30 18.00 6.73 3.67
CA GLN A 30 16.59 6.60 3.27
C GLN A 30 15.77 7.33 4.32
N ALA A 31 15.20 8.48 3.96
CA ALA A 31 14.23 9.15 4.80
C ALA A 31 13.15 8.10 5.02
N ALA A 32 12.95 7.69 6.27
CA ALA A 32 11.82 6.83 6.58
C ALA A 32 10.58 7.55 6.06
N ALA A 33 9.80 6.88 5.21
CA ALA A 33 8.60 7.49 4.67
C ALA A 33 7.61 7.52 5.82
N ASP A 34 7.49 8.67 6.47
CA ASP A 34 6.58 8.78 7.61
C ASP A 34 5.15 8.50 7.15
N VAL A 35 4.36 7.86 8.01
CA VAL A 35 2.93 7.72 7.75
C VAL A 35 2.30 9.08 8.02
N GLU A 36 1.70 9.67 6.99
CA GLU A 36 1.19 11.03 7.01
C GLU A 36 0.10 11.18 8.10
N PRO A 37 0.17 12.24 8.93
CA PRO A 37 -0.92 12.56 9.84
C PRO A 37 -2.21 12.87 9.06
N GLY A 38 -3.34 12.32 9.51
CA GLY A 38 -4.59 12.50 8.79
C GLY A 38 -5.72 11.60 9.27
N ASN A 39 -6.91 11.83 8.70
CA ASN A 39 -8.07 10.97 8.89
C ASN A 39 -8.14 9.96 7.75
N TYR A 40 -8.45 8.72 8.10
CA TYR A 40 -8.47 7.59 7.19
C TYR A 40 -9.71 6.74 7.39
N THR A 41 -10.12 6.07 6.31
CA THR A 41 -10.93 4.87 6.40
C THR A 41 -9.99 3.67 6.42
N SER A 42 -10.03 2.90 7.50
CA SER A 42 -9.29 1.64 7.64
C SER A 42 -10.15 0.47 7.20
N THR A 43 -9.69 -0.26 6.19
CA THR A 43 -10.29 -1.52 5.73
C THR A 43 -9.35 -2.67 6.05
N THR A 44 -9.83 -3.64 6.82
CA THR A 44 -9.13 -4.89 7.13
C THR A 44 -9.64 -5.99 6.21
N LEU A 45 -8.71 -6.68 5.57
CA LEU A 45 -8.94 -7.79 4.66
C LEU A 45 -8.48 -9.09 5.32
N SER A 46 -9.22 -10.18 5.12
CA SER A 46 -8.75 -11.54 5.38
C SER A 46 -9.06 -12.41 4.18
N ALA A 47 -8.04 -13.10 3.67
CA ALA A 47 -8.14 -13.90 2.43
C ALA A 47 -8.81 -13.15 1.26
N GLY A 48 -8.53 -11.84 1.12
CA GLY A 48 -9.10 -11.00 0.06
C GLY A 48 -10.55 -10.52 0.28
N VAL A 49 -11.18 -10.88 1.40
CA VAL A 49 -12.53 -10.43 1.76
C VAL A 49 -12.45 -9.33 2.81
N VAL A 50 -13.28 -8.28 2.66
CA VAL A 50 -13.41 -7.23 3.68
C VAL A 50 -14.02 -7.83 4.93
N LEU A 51 -13.24 -7.83 6.01
CA LEU A 51 -13.68 -8.31 7.32
C LEU A 51 -14.26 -7.17 8.15
N LEU A 52 -13.66 -5.99 8.05
CA LEU A 52 -14.04 -4.83 8.83
C LEU A 52 -13.60 -3.54 8.17
N GLN A 53 -14.46 -2.52 8.20
CA GLN A 53 -14.17 -1.16 7.76
C GLN A 53 -14.54 -0.20 8.90
N ARG A 54 -13.66 0.76 9.22
CA ARG A 54 -13.85 1.70 10.32
C ARG A 54 -13.06 2.98 10.12
N ASP A 55 -13.38 4.01 10.90
CA ASP A 55 -12.57 5.21 10.98
C ASP A 55 -11.23 4.96 11.67
N ALA A 56 -10.20 5.61 11.15
CA ALA A 56 -8.86 5.63 11.70
C ALA A 56 -8.26 7.03 11.57
N ARG A 57 -7.28 7.34 12.40
CA ARG A 57 -6.51 8.58 12.28
C ARG A 57 -5.06 8.35 12.61
N VAL A 58 -4.17 9.04 11.93
CA VAL A 58 -2.74 9.08 12.26
C VAL A 58 -2.50 10.39 12.98
N GLU A 59 -2.07 10.30 14.24
CA GLU A 59 -1.89 11.46 15.12
C GLU A 59 -0.67 11.23 16.02
N GLY A 60 0.28 12.14 16.01
CA GLY A 60 1.45 12.07 16.89
C GLY A 60 2.36 10.85 16.68
N GLY A 61 2.44 10.34 15.45
CA GLY A 61 3.21 9.13 15.13
C GLY A 61 2.52 7.82 15.56
N GLU A 62 1.23 7.89 15.89
CA GLU A 62 0.43 6.73 16.26
C GLU A 62 -0.74 6.55 15.28
N LEU A 63 -1.08 5.29 14.98
CA LEU A 63 -2.34 4.96 14.36
C LEU A 63 -3.39 4.78 15.46
N VAL A 64 -4.40 5.64 15.46
CA VAL A 64 -5.55 5.55 16.35
C VAL A 64 -6.69 4.85 15.61
N LEU A 65 -7.09 3.70 16.14
CA LEU A 65 -8.16 2.81 15.66
C LEU A 65 -9.09 2.49 16.84
N ILE A 66 -9.03 1.24 17.34
CA ILE A 66 -9.64 0.80 18.60
C ILE A 66 -8.76 1.08 19.82
N GLY A 67 -7.51 1.42 19.56
CA GLY A 67 -6.47 1.79 20.51
C GLY A 67 -5.51 2.76 19.84
N ARG A 68 -4.39 3.02 20.50
CA ARG A 68 -3.30 3.85 19.95
C ARG A 68 -2.10 2.96 19.74
N TYR A 69 -1.58 2.95 18.53
CA TYR A 69 -0.52 2.04 18.11
C TYR A 69 0.65 2.83 17.55
N PRO A 70 1.83 2.81 18.21
CA PRO A 70 3.02 3.47 17.71
C PRO A 70 3.36 2.97 16.31
N ILE A 71 3.58 3.91 15.39
CA ILE A 71 4.03 3.62 14.03
C ILE A 71 5.55 3.57 14.06
N HIS A 72 6.09 2.42 13.70
CA HIS A 72 7.51 2.21 13.50
C HIS A 72 7.85 2.52 12.04
N PRO A 73 8.65 3.57 11.77
CA PRO A 73 8.94 3.98 10.41
C PRO A 73 9.71 2.93 9.61
N THR A 74 9.43 2.85 8.31
CA THR A 74 10.13 2.03 7.33
C THR A 74 10.46 2.88 6.10
N PRO A 75 11.30 2.41 5.17
CA PRO A 75 11.60 3.17 3.95
C PRO A 75 10.39 3.45 3.05
N THR A 76 9.30 2.68 3.18
CA THR A 76 8.10 2.76 2.33
C THR A 76 6.85 3.21 3.09
N GLY A 77 6.96 3.45 4.40
CA GLY A 77 5.85 3.87 5.25
C GLY A 77 6.14 3.51 6.71
N GLY A 78 5.34 2.61 7.27
CA GLY A 78 5.57 2.13 8.64
C GLY A 78 5.05 0.73 8.90
N TYR A 79 5.21 0.26 10.12
CA TYR A 79 4.44 -0.86 10.64
C TYR A 79 3.95 -0.54 12.05
N ILE A 80 2.88 -1.20 12.45
CA ILE A 80 2.37 -1.17 13.82
C ILE A 80 2.26 -2.58 14.36
N ASP A 81 2.45 -2.72 15.67
CA ASP A 81 2.15 -3.95 16.40
C ASP A 81 0.84 -3.74 17.17
N LEU A 82 -0.25 -4.36 16.70
CA LEU A 82 -1.60 -4.19 17.27
C LEU A 82 -1.78 -4.96 18.58
N PHE A 83 -1.12 -6.11 18.69
CA PHE A 83 -0.99 -6.94 19.88
C PHE A 83 0.24 -7.85 19.69
N PRO A 84 0.76 -8.50 20.75
CA PRO A 84 1.94 -9.35 20.64
C PRO A 84 1.83 -10.37 19.50
N GLY A 85 2.81 -10.34 18.59
CA GLY A 85 2.85 -11.20 17.42
C GLY A 85 2.00 -10.73 16.24
N HIS A 86 1.16 -9.70 16.37
CA HIS A 86 0.32 -9.20 15.28
C HIS A 86 0.83 -7.86 14.74
N ARG A 87 1.43 -7.93 13.55
CA ARG A 87 2.04 -6.79 12.88
C ARG A 87 1.26 -6.42 11.63
N VAL A 88 1.05 -5.13 11.42
CA VAL A 88 0.45 -4.61 10.20
C VAL A 88 1.41 -3.66 9.52
N VAL A 89 1.67 -3.88 8.24
CA VAL A 89 2.55 -3.05 7.42
C VAL A 89 1.72 -2.00 6.68
N LEU A 90 2.20 -0.77 6.69
CA LEU A 90 1.60 0.40 6.06
C LEU A 90 2.55 0.89 4.98
N ASN A 91 2.47 0.35 3.76
CA ASN A 91 3.24 0.87 2.63
C ASN A 91 2.45 1.98 1.94
N SER A 92 3.09 3.11 1.67
CA SER A 92 2.46 4.21 0.93
C SER A 92 2.01 3.74 -0.46
N ASP A 93 0.81 4.15 -0.85
CA ASP A 93 0.28 3.97 -2.21
C ASP A 93 0.65 5.12 -3.16
N GLY A 94 1.41 6.12 -2.68
CA GLY A 94 1.80 7.32 -3.43
C GLY A 94 0.69 8.38 -3.59
N ASN A 95 -0.51 8.13 -3.07
CA ASN A 95 -1.69 9.00 -3.17
C ASN A 95 -2.22 9.41 -1.78
N GLY A 96 -1.35 9.40 -0.77
CA GLY A 96 -1.67 9.71 0.63
C GLY A 96 -2.27 8.53 1.40
N GLY A 97 -2.59 7.42 0.73
CA GLY A 97 -3.06 6.20 1.36
C GLY A 97 -1.94 5.21 1.67
N TYR A 98 -2.32 4.16 2.39
CA TYR A 98 -1.39 3.10 2.79
C TYR A 98 -2.03 1.74 2.63
N SER A 99 -1.26 0.73 2.24
CA SER A 99 -1.70 -0.65 2.18
C SER A 99 -0.57 -1.62 2.52
N GLY A 100 -0.93 -2.79 3.02
CA GLY A 100 0.06 -3.81 3.28
C GLY A 100 -0.47 -5.04 4.01
N PRO A 101 0.37 -6.06 4.12
CA PRO A 101 0.03 -7.31 4.80
C PRO A 101 -0.12 -7.13 6.31
N ALA A 102 -0.96 -7.98 6.88
CA ALA A 102 -1.07 -8.22 8.31
C ALA A 102 -0.51 -9.62 8.62
N TYR A 103 0.39 -9.69 9.58
CA TYR A 103 1.09 -10.91 9.99
C TYR A 103 0.73 -11.31 11.40
N PHE A 104 0.66 -12.62 11.65
CA PHE A 104 0.74 -13.20 12.99
C PHE A 104 2.00 -14.07 13.08
N GLY A 105 3.03 -13.58 13.77
CA GLY A 105 4.39 -14.12 13.66
C GLY A 105 4.91 -13.94 12.23
N ASP A 106 5.34 -15.04 11.61
CA ASP A 106 5.85 -15.07 10.23
C ASP A 106 4.76 -15.41 9.19
N VAL A 107 3.50 -15.54 9.61
CA VAL A 107 2.39 -15.96 8.74
C VAL A 107 1.55 -14.75 8.34
N GLU A 108 1.36 -14.54 7.05
CA GLU A 108 0.39 -13.55 6.54
C GLU A 108 -1.04 -14.04 6.80
N ILE A 109 -1.83 -13.24 7.51
CA ILE A 109 -3.21 -13.58 7.88
C ILE A 109 -4.26 -12.66 7.23
N GLY A 110 -3.80 -11.63 6.51
CA GLY A 110 -4.67 -10.67 5.88
C GLY A 110 -3.93 -9.43 5.42
N GLY A 111 -4.67 -8.33 5.30
CA GLY A 111 -4.12 -7.04 4.92
C GLY A 111 -4.90 -5.88 5.50
N ILE A 112 -4.32 -4.70 5.38
CA ILE A 112 -4.98 -3.44 5.71
C ILE A 112 -4.92 -2.49 4.51
N THR A 113 -5.88 -1.59 4.44
CA THR A 113 -5.83 -0.40 3.59
C THR A 113 -6.28 0.80 4.41
N LEU A 114 -5.50 1.88 4.39
CA LEU A 114 -5.85 3.19 4.90
C LEU A 114 -6.13 4.11 3.71
N THR A 115 -7.38 4.47 3.52
CA THR A 115 -7.80 5.39 2.46
C THR A 115 -8.02 6.78 3.06
N PRO A 116 -7.37 7.84 2.55
CA PRO A 116 -7.59 9.21 3.02
C PRO A 116 -9.06 9.60 3.00
N ARG A 117 -9.48 10.44 3.94
CA ARG A 117 -10.84 11.00 4.03
C ARG A 117 -10.88 12.49 3.73
#